data_AF-A0A0R3SMH4-F1
#
_entry.id   AF-A0A0R3SMH4-F1
#
_cell.length_a   1.000
_cell.length_b   1.000
_cell.length_c   1.000
_cell.angle_alpha   90.00
_cell.angle_beta   90.00
_cell.angle_gamma   90.00
#
_symmetry.space_group_name_H-M   'P 1'
#
loop_
_entity.id
_entity.type
_entity.pdbx_description
1 polymer ?
#
loop_
_entity_poly.entity_id
_entity_poly.type
_entity_poly.pdbx_seq_one_letter_code
_entity_poly.pdbx_strand_id
1 'polypeptide(L)'
;MKTDYQVFRFWIGIYIAAFGVLLISLNLSSLVIYARRSLEELFSGFISLFLILKALFSMFKVIPQNIPQPEKPEDLIKASRAAVHLFLAFCMLTFSIFINKLKGSHYFRRKMRYWLGAFNVPLGIIFVSIMAALFFSSYPVVKLNIPPAVHADPSSWVNVIDFAKINNYQSASPVTIHISAFIIGGLTSLLIFTEIALNSITALKPKAKKPSPFVIDHVLTVVVFPLTCCIVGWPFMSGVPVRTIANTMALVQVDPHPPPGKPAE
;
A
#
# COMPACT_ATOMS: atom_id res chain seq x y z
N MET A 1 1.85 26.54 12.36
CA MET A 1 0.42 26.90 12.35
C MET A 1 -0.24 26.21 13.53
N LYS A 2 -0.71 26.96 14.55
CA LYS A 2 -1.42 26.37 15.70
C LYS A 2 -2.91 26.37 15.39
N THR A 3 -3.35 25.29 14.75
CA THR A 3 -4.75 25.03 14.40
C THR A 3 -5.10 23.63 14.84
N ASP A 4 -6.36 23.40 15.18
CA ASP A 4 -6.84 22.04 15.38
C ASP A 4 -6.62 21.22 14.11
N TYR A 5 -5.95 20.07 14.26
CA TYR A 5 -5.65 19.15 13.18
C TYR A 5 -6.93 18.66 12.49
N GLN A 6 -8.02 18.46 13.25
CA GLN A 6 -9.28 17.97 12.70
C GLN A 6 -9.92 18.98 11.76
N VAL A 7 -9.97 20.26 12.17
CA VAL A 7 -10.51 21.36 11.36
C VAL A 7 -9.70 21.54 10.08
N PHE A 8 -8.37 21.54 10.19
CA PHE A 8 -7.51 21.69 9.02
C PHE A 8 -7.68 20.54 8.01
N ARG A 9 -7.74 19.31 8.51
CA ARG A 9 -7.95 18.11 7.70
C ARG A 9 -9.31 18.11 6.98
N PHE A 10 -10.36 18.58 7.64
CA PHE A 10 -11.68 18.70 7.04
C PHE A 10 -11.68 19.62 5.83
N TRP A 11 -11.09 20.81 5.96
CA TRP A 11 -10.94 21.73 4.84
C TRP A 11 -10.10 21.13 3.70
N ILE A 12 -9.02 20.42 4.02
CA ILE A 12 -8.23 19.70 3.01
C ILE A 12 -9.13 18.76 2.20
N GLY A 13 -9.94 17.90 2.82
CA GLY A 13 -10.74 16.96 2.03
C GLY A 13 -11.96 17.57 1.34
N ILE A 14 -12.51 18.68 1.83
CA ILE A 14 -13.44 19.50 1.03
C ILE A 14 -12.75 19.97 -0.25
N TYR A 15 -11.53 20.51 -0.15
CA TYR A 15 -10.80 20.95 -1.34
C TYR A 15 -10.41 19.77 -2.24
N ILE A 16 -10.03 18.60 -1.69
CA ILE A 16 -9.80 17.39 -2.49
C ILE A 16 -11.05 17.07 -3.32
N ALA A 17 -12.23 17.05 -2.70
CA ALA A 17 -13.47 16.75 -3.39
C ALA A 17 -13.83 17.83 -4.43
N ALA A 18 -13.65 19.11 -4.11
CA ALA A 18 -13.90 20.22 -5.03
C ALA A 18 -13.00 20.15 -6.27
N PHE A 19 -11.69 19.92 -6.08
CA PHE A 19 -10.77 19.68 -7.19
C PHE A 19 -11.09 18.40 -7.95
N GLY A 20 -11.50 17.33 -7.27
CA GLY A 20 -11.96 16.09 -7.90
C GLY A 20 -13.14 16.31 -8.84
N VAL A 21 -14.17 17.03 -8.38
CA VAL A 21 -15.32 17.41 -9.22
C VAL A 21 -14.88 18.25 -10.41
N LEU A 22 -13.98 19.22 -10.19
CA LEU A 22 -13.42 20.03 -11.26
C LEU A 22 -12.69 19.17 -12.31
N LEU A 23 -11.78 18.28 -11.90
CA LEU A 23 -11.04 17.40 -12.80
C LEU A 23 -11.98 16.47 -13.60
N ILE A 24 -13.01 15.92 -12.95
CA ILE A 24 -13.99 15.04 -13.59
C ILE A 24 -14.86 15.83 -14.58
N SER A 25 -15.31 17.03 -14.21
CA SER A 25 -16.14 17.91 -15.05
C SER A 25 -15.42 18.36 -16.33
N LEU A 26 -14.09 18.56 -16.26
CA LEU A 26 -13.23 18.84 -17.41
C LEU A 26 -12.95 17.60 -18.29
N ASN A 27 -13.62 16.47 -18.01
CA ASN A 27 -13.45 15.19 -18.70
C ASN A 27 -12.00 14.67 -18.71
N LEU A 28 -11.21 15.03 -17.70
CA LEU A 28 -9.80 14.65 -17.61
C LEU A 28 -9.64 13.13 -17.41
N SER A 29 -10.68 12.45 -16.91
CA SER A 29 -10.69 10.99 -16.74
C SER A 29 -10.54 10.24 -18.07
N SER A 30 -10.92 10.86 -19.20
CA SER A 30 -10.72 10.27 -20.54
C SER A 30 -9.24 10.22 -20.97
N LEU A 31 -8.36 11.01 -20.35
CA LEU A 31 -6.91 11.04 -20.65
C LEU A 31 -6.27 9.65 -20.49
N VAL A 32 -6.83 8.84 -19.60
CA VAL A 32 -6.45 7.46 -19.31
C VAL A 32 -6.43 6.58 -20.57
N ILE A 33 -7.32 6.82 -21.53
CA ILE A 33 -7.41 6.03 -22.76
C ILE A 33 -6.20 6.26 -23.66
N TYR A 34 -5.63 7.47 -23.63
CA TYR A 34 -4.47 7.86 -24.44
C TYR A 34 -3.14 7.40 -23.86
N ALA A 35 -3.16 6.77 -22.67
CA ALA A 35 -1.95 6.18 -22.09
C ALA A 35 -1.38 5.09 -23.01
N ARG A 36 -0.13 5.28 -23.42
CA ARG A 36 0.63 4.30 -24.21
C ARG A 36 1.12 3.18 -23.30
N ARG A 37 1.30 1.99 -23.88
CA ARG A 37 1.91 0.83 -23.20
C ARG A 37 3.26 1.15 -22.54
N SER A 38 4.07 2.01 -23.16
CA SER A 38 5.35 2.45 -22.57
C SER A 38 5.18 3.20 -21.23
N LEU A 39 4.10 3.95 -21.05
CA LEU A 39 3.78 4.63 -19.79
C LEU A 39 3.37 3.61 -18.70
N GLU A 40 2.61 2.59 -19.11
CA GLU A 40 2.17 1.49 -18.23
C GLU A 40 3.38 0.73 -17.66
N GLU A 41 4.33 0.38 -18.54
CA GLU A 41 5.56 -0.33 -18.20
C GLU A 41 6.49 0.54 -17.33
N LEU A 42 6.64 1.83 -17.65
CA LEU A 42 7.44 2.76 -16.85
C LEU A 42 6.87 2.94 -15.44
N PHE A 43 5.55 3.12 -15.31
CA PHE A 43 4.91 3.27 -14.01
C PHE A 43 5.04 2.00 -13.15
N SER A 44 4.80 0.83 -13.74
CA SER A 44 4.98 -0.46 -13.06
C SER A 44 6.44 -0.65 -12.60
N GLY A 45 7.41 -0.29 -13.45
CA GLY A 45 8.83 -0.32 -13.11
C GLY A 45 9.19 0.64 -11.97
N PHE A 46 8.70 1.89 -12.03
CA PHE A 46 8.94 2.91 -11.00
C PHE A 46 8.39 2.49 -9.63
N ILE A 47 7.14 2.03 -9.57
CA ILE A 47 6.53 1.59 -8.31
C ILE A 47 7.22 0.34 -7.77
N SER A 48 7.58 -0.61 -8.63
CA SER A 48 8.32 -1.81 -8.22
C SER A 48 9.67 -1.46 -7.62
N LEU A 49 10.43 -0.56 -8.27
CA LEU A 49 11.70 -0.06 -7.75
C LEU A 49 11.52 0.66 -6.41
N PHE A 50 10.52 1.54 -6.30
CA PHE A 50 10.20 2.24 -5.05
C PHE A 50 9.91 1.26 -3.90
N LEU A 51 9.11 0.21 -4.15
CA LEU A 51 8.79 -0.78 -3.11
C LEU A 51 10.00 -1.62 -2.69
N ILE A 52 10.87 -1.99 -3.64
CA ILE A 52 12.11 -2.71 -3.34
C ILE A 52 13.02 -1.82 -2.47
N LEU A 53 13.22 -0.56 -2.85
CA LEU A 53 14.02 0.39 -2.06
C LEU A 53 13.40 0.62 -0.68
N LYS A 54 12.08 0.80 -0.60
CA LYS A 54 11.37 0.97 0.68
C LYS A 54 11.55 -0.25 1.59
N ALA A 55 11.44 -1.46 1.06
CA ALA A 55 11.65 -2.69 1.82
C ALA A 55 13.10 -2.79 2.30
N LEU A 56 14.07 -2.52 1.41
CA LEU A 56 15.49 -2.53 1.73
C LEU A 56 15.85 -1.53 2.84
N PHE A 57 15.40 -0.28 2.72
CA PHE A 57 15.59 0.73 3.76
C PHE A 57 14.89 0.36 5.07
N SER A 58 13.70 -0.23 5.01
CA SER A 58 13.02 -0.72 6.22
C SER A 58 13.80 -1.83 6.92
N MET A 59 14.48 -2.72 6.17
CA MET A 59 15.33 -3.76 6.73
C MET A 59 16.59 -3.17 7.39
N PHE A 60 17.26 -2.22 6.71
CA PHE A 60 18.47 -1.60 7.26
C PHE A 60 18.20 -0.61 8.39
N LYS A 61 17.01 0.00 8.45
CA LYS A 61 16.61 0.89 9.56
C LYS A 61 16.62 0.21 10.93
N VAL A 62 16.55 -1.12 10.98
CA VAL A 62 16.61 -1.88 12.24
C VAL A 62 18.03 -1.97 12.78
N ILE A 63 19.06 -1.77 11.96
CA ILE A 63 20.46 -1.85 12.36
C ILE A 63 20.83 -0.64 13.24
N PRO A 64 21.39 -0.85 14.45
CA PRO A 64 21.85 0.26 15.28
C PRO A 64 22.98 1.02 14.60
N GLN A 65 22.95 2.36 14.65
CA GLN A 65 23.99 3.21 14.05
C GLN A 65 25.30 3.21 14.85
N ASN A 66 25.21 2.96 16.15
CA ASN A 66 26.37 2.90 17.04
C ASN A 66 26.84 1.46 17.20
N ILE A 67 28.16 1.28 17.27
CA ILE A 67 28.77 -0.02 17.58
C ILE A 67 28.29 -0.42 18.98
N PRO A 68 27.70 -1.63 19.15
CA PRO A 68 27.24 -2.09 20.45
C PRO A 68 28.42 -2.15 21.42
N GLN A 69 28.33 -1.43 22.54
CA GLN A 69 29.32 -1.50 23.59
C GLN A 69 28.99 -2.70 24.49
N PRO A 70 29.97 -3.57 24.81
CA PRO A 70 29.73 -4.78 25.60
C PRO A 70 29.24 -4.49 27.03
N GLU A 71 29.47 -3.28 27.54
CA GLU A 71 29.06 -2.84 28.87
C GLU A 71 27.57 -2.50 28.99
N LYS A 72 26.86 -2.28 27.87
CA LYS A 72 25.44 -1.88 27.85
C LYS A 72 24.56 -3.00 27.29
N PRO A 73 23.86 -3.79 28.15
CA PRO A 73 23.07 -4.94 27.69
C PRO A 73 21.97 -4.56 26.70
N GLU A 74 21.43 -3.34 26.77
CA GLU A 74 20.41 -2.85 25.83
C GLU A 74 20.91 -2.77 24.39
N ASP A 75 22.17 -2.38 24.18
CA ASP A 75 22.74 -2.22 22.84
C ASP A 75 23.03 -3.59 22.22
N LEU A 76 23.44 -4.57 23.04
CA LEU A 76 23.55 -5.97 22.62
C LEU A 76 22.18 -6.53 22.19
N ILE A 77 21.12 -6.27 22.96
CA ILE A 77 19.76 -6.73 22.63
C ILE A 77 19.26 -6.11 21.32
N LYS A 78 19.51 -4.82 21.09
CA LYS A 78 19.15 -4.14 19.83
C LYS A 78 19.91 -4.75 18.64
N ALA A 79 21.20 -5.02 18.80
CA ALA A 79 22.02 -5.63 17.77
C ALA A 79 21.58 -7.08 17.45
N SER A 80 21.36 -7.91 18.47
CA SER A 80 20.87 -9.28 18.27
C SER A 80 19.49 -9.29 17.60
N ARG A 81 18.62 -8.37 18.00
CA ARG A 81 17.30 -8.17 17.37
C ARG A 81 17.48 -7.86 15.89
N ALA A 82 18.29 -6.87 15.54
CA ALA A 82 18.53 -6.49 14.15
C ALA A 82 19.07 -7.65 13.29
N ALA A 83 20.01 -8.42 13.83
CA ALA A 83 20.58 -9.59 13.16
C ALA A 83 19.51 -10.66 12.87
N VAL A 84 18.68 -11.01 13.86
CA VAL A 84 17.59 -11.98 13.70
C VAL A 84 16.55 -11.48 12.69
N HIS A 85 16.19 -10.19 12.70
CA HIS A 85 15.28 -9.61 11.71
C HIS A 85 15.80 -9.73 10.29
N LEU A 86 17.06 -9.36 10.06
CA LEU A 86 17.67 -9.41 8.74
C LEU A 86 17.79 -10.86 8.25
N PHE A 87 18.22 -11.77 9.13
CA PHE A 87 18.33 -13.19 8.83
C PHE A 87 16.97 -13.77 8.42
N LEU A 88 15.93 -13.51 9.21
CA LEU A 88 14.60 -14.04 8.97
C LEU A 88 13.97 -13.49 7.69
N ALA A 89 14.17 -12.19 7.41
CA ALA A 89 13.75 -11.56 6.17
C ALA A 89 14.49 -12.15 4.94
N PHE A 90 15.79 -12.43 5.07
CA PHE A 90 16.58 -13.09 4.03
C PHE A 90 16.12 -14.54 3.81
N CYS A 91 15.81 -15.29 4.87
CA CYS A 91 15.22 -16.62 4.79
C CYS A 91 13.86 -16.58 4.07
N MET A 92 13.01 -15.58 4.34
CA MET A 92 11.75 -15.40 3.63
C MET A 92 11.98 -15.20 2.14
N LEU A 93 12.89 -14.30 1.77
CA LEU A 93 13.19 -13.96 0.39
C LEU A 93 13.71 -15.18 -0.38
N THR A 94 14.69 -15.88 0.20
CA THR A 94 15.29 -17.07 -0.43
C THR A 94 14.27 -18.19 -0.58
N PHE A 95 13.43 -18.43 0.44
CA PHE A 95 12.33 -19.38 0.36
C PHE A 95 11.32 -19.01 -0.72
N SER A 96 10.88 -17.75 -0.78
CA SER A 96 9.91 -17.32 -1.80
C SER A 96 10.46 -17.37 -3.22
N ILE A 97 11.74 -17.09 -3.43
CA ILE A 97 12.42 -17.27 -4.72
C ILE A 97 12.51 -18.76 -5.07
N PHE A 98 12.82 -19.61 -4.10
CA PHE A 98 12.86 -21.06 -4.30
C PHE A 98 11.50 -21.62 -4.73
N ILE A 99 10.42 -21.23 -4.05
CA ILE A 99 9.05 -21.61 -4.42
C ILE A 99 8.69 -21.11 -5.83
N ASN A 100 9.07 -19.88 -6.20
CA ASN A 100 8.85 -19.37 -7.55
C ASN A 100 9.62 -20.17 -8.61
N LYS A 101 10.86 -20.60 -8.32
CA LYS A 101 11.62 -21.50 -9.22
C LYS A 101 10.99 -22.89 -9.30
N LEU A 102 10.51 -23.44 -8.19
CA LEU A 102 9.78 -24.70 -8.16
C LEU A 102 8.47 -24.64 -8.97
N LYS A 103 7.78 -23.49 -8.96
CA LYS A 103 6.61 -23.22 -9.81
C LYS A 103 6.94 -23.33 -11.30
N GLY A 104 8.15 -22.96 -11.72
CA GLY A 104 8.59 -23.09 -13.11
C GLY A 104 9.11 -24.50 -13.47
N SER A 105 9.55 -25.26 -12.48
CA SER A 105 10.22 -26.55 -12.70
C SER A 105 9.28 -27.69 -13.13
N HIS A 106 9.87 -28.74 -13.69
CA HIS A 106 9.25 -29.99 -14.08
C HIS A 106 9.24 -31.06 -12.97
N TYR A 107 9.80 -30.79 -11.79
CA TYR A 107 9.86 -31.76 -10.68
C TYR A 107 8.48 -32.16 -10.13
N PHE A 108 7.47 -31.31 -10.29
CA PHE A 108 6.16 -31.51 -9.66
C PHE A 108 5.00 -31.51 -10.66
N ARG A 109 3.95 -32.28 -10.31
CA ARG A 109 2.70 -32.30 -11.07
C ARG A 109 2.06 -30.91 -11.11
N ARG A 110 1.42 -30.60 -12.23
CA ARG A 110 0.83 -29.28 -12.52
C ARG A 110 -0.05 -28.70 -11.41
N LYS A 111 -0.99 -29.49 -10.86
CA LYS A 111 -1.91 -29.03 -9.81
C LYS A 111 -1.13 -28.55 -8.57
N MET A 112 -0.14 -29.33 -8.14
CA MET A 112 0.68 -28.98 -6.97
C MET A 112 1.53 -27.74 -7.24
N ARG A 113 2.10 -27.63 -8.44
CA ARG A 113 2.87 -26.47 -8.90
C ARG A 113 2.05 -25.17 -8.91
N TYR A 114 0.79 -25.25 -9.34
CA TYR A 114 -0.16 -24.14 -9.30
C TYR A 114 -0.40 -23.67 -7.86
N TRP A 115 -0.77 -24.60 -6.96
CA TRP A 115 -1.03 -24.28 -5.54
C TRP A 115 0.20 -23.74 -4.81
N LEU A 116 1.37 -24.34 -5.05
CA LEU A 116 2.63 -23.89 -4.46
C LEU A 116 2.98 -22.46 -4.90
N GLY A 117 2.74 -22.15 -6.17
CA GLY A 117 2.90 -20.79 -6.69
C GLY A 117 1.88 -19.79 -6.14
N ALA A 118 0.61 -20.18 -6.04
CA ALA A 118 -0.47 -19.32 -5.54
C ALA A 118 -0.30 -18.98 -4.05
N PHE A 119 0.17 -19.94 -3.24
CA PHE A 119 0.41 -19.75 -1.81
C PHE A 119 1.84 -19.38 -1.47
N ASN A 120 2.66 -18.91 -2.42
CA ASN A 120 4.07 -18.59 -2.15
C ASN A 120 4.25 -17.63 -0.96
N VAL A 121 3.53 -16.50 -0.95
CA VAL A 121 3.65 -15.50 0.13
C VAL A 121 3.13 -16.04 1.47
N PRO A 122 1.92 -16.62 1.57
CA PRO A 122 1.45 -17.25 2.82
C PRO A 122 2.38 -18.36 3.34
N LEU A 123 2.89 -19.24 2.48
CA LEU A 123 3.83 -20.30 2.87
C LEU A 123 5.13 -19.71 3.40
N GLY A 124 5.64 -18.64 2.79
CA GLY A 124 6.82 -17.91 3.28
C GLY A 124 6.61 -17.32 4.67
N ILE A 125 5.43 -16.74 4.93
CA ILE A 125 5.07 -16.21 6.26
C ILE A 125 5.04 -17.34 7.31
N ILE A 126 4.43 -18.48 6.98
CA ILE A 126 4.37 -19.65 7.87
C ILE A 126 5.79 -20.18 8.15
N PHE A 127 6.60 -20.37 7.11
CA PHE A 127 7.98 -20.86 7.23
C PHE A 127 8.81 -19.99 8.18
N VAL A 128 8.77 -18.67 7.98
CA VAL A 128 9.46 -17.69 8.81
C VAL A 128 8.91 -17.66 10.24
N SER A 129 7.60 -17.73 10.41
CA SER A 129 6.99 -17.75 11.74
C SER A 129 7.40 -19.00 12.54
N ILE A 130 7.49 -20.15 11.88
CA ILE A 130 7.97 -21.40 12.47
C ILE A 130 9.46 -21.29 12.82
N MET A 131 10.30 -20.78 11.90
CA MET A 131 11.73 -20.56 12.19
C MET A 131 11.94 -19.65 13.40
N ALA A 132 11.18 -18.56 13.49
CA ALA A 132 11.23 -17.65 14.63
C ALA A 132 10.82 -18.34 15.93
N ALA A 133 9.78 -19.17 15.91
CA ALA A 133 9.30 -19.89 17.09
C ALA A 133 10.26 -21.00 17.55
N LEU A 134 10.90 -21.73 16.63
CA LEU A 134 11.78 -22.86 16.98
C LEU A 134 13.19 -22.42 17.34
N PHE A 135 13.81 -21.54 16.55
CA PHE A 135 15.22 -21.18 16.71
C PHE A 135 15.45 -19.87 17.46
N PHE A 136 14.48 -18.96 17.42
CA PHE A 136 14.65 -17.59 17.95
C PHE A 136 13.65 -17.23 19.05
N SER A 137 13.08 -18.23 19.74
CA SER A 137 12.11 -17.99 20.83
C SER A 137 12.66 -17.12 21.96
N SER A 138 13.97 -17.19 22.21
CA SER A 138 14.65 -16.41 23.25
C SER A 138 15.01 -14.99 22.82
N TYR A 139 14.92 -14.65 21.53
CA TYR A 139 15.28 -13.33 21.01
C TYR A 139 14.04 -12.43 20.85
N PRO A 140 14.14 -11.13 21.17
CA PRO A 140 13.01 -10.20 21.05
C PRO A 140 12.79 -9.78 19.59
N VAL A 141 12.11 -10.64 18.83
CA VAL A 141 11.68 -10.35 17.46
C VAL A 141 10.51 -9.33 17.49
N VAL A 142 10.56 -8.32 16.61
CA VAL A 142 9.46 -7.36 16.39
C VAL A 142 8.31 -8.16 15.80
N LYS A 143 7.23 -8.30 16.55
CA LYS A 143 5.97 -8.84 16.05
C LYS A 143 5.05 -7.67 15.69
N LEU A 144 4.04 -7.96 14.89
CA LEU A 144 3.02 -6.97 14.54
C LEU A 144 2.31 -6.53 15.83
N ASN A 145 2.38 -5.23 16.14
CA ASN A 145 1.76 -4.67 17.33
C ASN A 145 0.27 -4.44 17.07
N ILE A 146 -0.55 -5.46 17.32
CA ILE A 146 -2.00 -5.35 17.26
C ILE A 146 -2.49 -5.19 18.70
N PRO A 147 -3.18 -4.09 19.05
CA PRO A 147 -3.76 -3.95 20.38
C PRO A 147 -4.78 -5.07 20.61
N PRO A 148 -4.83 -5.70 21.79
CA PRO A 148 -5.86 -6.67 22.11
C PRO A 148 -7.26 -6.09 21.90
N ALA A 149 -8.20 -6.89 21.38
CA ALA A 149 -9.56 -6.43 21.07
C ALA A 149 -10.28 -5.80 22.27
N VAL A 150 -9.92 -6.19 23.50
CA VAL A 150 -10.45 -5.64 24.76
C VAL A 150 -10.03 -4.18 25.00
N HIS A 151 -8.89 -3.76 24.46
CA HIS A 151 -8.39 -2.37 24.56
C HIS A 151 -8.73 -1.53 23.33
N ALA A 152 -9.42 -2.10 22.34
CA ALA A 152 -9.87 -1.35 21.18
C ALA A 152 -11.09 -0.52 21.59
N ASP A 153 -10.88 0.77 21.84
CA ASP A 153 -11.97 1.71 22.13
C ASP A 153 -12.77 1.96 20.84
N PRO A 154 -14.04 1.49 20.72
CA PRO A 154 -14.84 1.68 19.50
C PRO A 154 -15.08 3.15 19.18
N SER A 155 -15.01 4.04 20.18
CA SER A 155 -15.15 5.48 19.98
C SER A 155 -13.96 6.09 19.21
N SER A 156 -12.80 5.42 19.21
CA SER A 156 -11.63 5.84 18.43
C SER A 156 -11.75 5.55 16.93
N TRP A 157 -12.67 4.65 16.52
CA TRP A 157 -12.81 4.23 15.12
C TRP A 157 -13.53 5.27 14.26
N VAL A 158 -14.42 6.03 14.89
CA VAL A 158 -15.24 7.05 14.26
C VAL A 158 -15.15 8.31 15.11
N ASN A 159 -14.32 9.24 14.67
CA ASN A 159 -14.16 10.53 15.31
C ASN A 159 -14.86 11.57 14.43
N VAL A 160 -16.18 11.69 14.63
CA VAL A 160 -17.01 12.57 13.80
C VAL A 160 -16.61 14.01 14.06
N ILE A 161 -16.42 14.79 12.99
CA ILE A 161 -16.09 16.19 13.16
C ILE A 161 -17.22 16.95 13.85
N ASP A 162 -16.86 17.76 14.84
CA ASP A 162 -17.78 18.69 15.48
C ASP A 162 -18.03 19.88 14.55
N PHE A 163 -19.18 19.87 13.86
CA PHE A 163 -19.55 20.91 12.91
C PHE A 163 -19.60 22.32 13.52
N ALA A 164 -19.85 22.43 14.83
CA ALA A 164 -19.87 23.72 15.52
C ALA A 164 -18.46 24.33 15.64
N LYS A 165 -17.40 23.51 15.59
CA LYS A 165 -16.00 23.95 15.76
C LYS A 165 -15.24 24.17 14.45
N ILE A 166 -15.86 23.95 13.29
CA ILE A 166 -15.21 24.06 11.97
C ILE A 166 -14.64 25.46 11.72
N ASN A 167 -15.32 26.50 12.22
CA ASN A 167 -14.89 27.89 12.06
C ASN A 167 -14.03 28.39 13.24
N ASN A 168 -13.66 27.51 14.18
CA ASN A 168 -12.79 27.86 15.30
C ASN A 168 -11.33 27.64 14.90
N TYR A 169 -10.75 28.66 14.29
CA TYR A 169 -9.37 28.65 13.79
C TYR A 169 -8.32 28.93 14.88
N GLN A 170 -8.74 28.96 16.16
CA GLN A 170 -7.90 29.30 17.31
C GLN A 170 -7.10 30.60 17.07
N SER A 171 -5.78 30.50 16.93
CA SER A 171 -4.85 31.63 16.80
C SER A 171 -4.40 31.92 15.37
N ALA A 172 -4.81 31.12 14.39
CA ALA A 172 -4.38 31.28 13.00
C ALA A 172 -5.44 32.01 12.17
N SER A 173 -4.98 32.80 11.19
CA SER A 173 -5.90 33.50 10.30
C SER A 173 -6.67 32.48 9.44
N PRO A 174 -8.01 32.64 9.28
CA PRO A 174 -8.81 31.76 8.43
C PRO A 174 -8.25 31.68 7.01
N VAL A 175 -7.82 32.82 6.46
CA VAL A 175 -7.28 32.92 5.10
C VAL A 175 -6.05 32.03 4.92
N THR A 176 -5.12 32.02 5.86
CA THR A 176 -3.91 31.18 5.80
C THR A 176 -4.25 29.69 5.80
N ILE A 177 -5.26 29.30 6.58
CA ILE A 177 -5.69 27.90 6.70
C ILE A 177 -6.36 27.45 5.41
N HIS A 178 -7.27 28.27 4.86
CA HIS A 178 -7.93 27.97 3.60
C HIS A 178 -6.95 27.91 2.42
N ILE A 179 -5.98 28.83 2.34
CA ILE A 179 -4.96 28.81 1.28
C ILE A 179 -4.08 27.55 1.39
N SER A 180 -3.59 27.23 2.60
CA SER A 180 -2.75 26.04 2.79
C SER A 180 -3.52 24.74 2.54
N ALA A 181 -4.78 24.66 2.99
CA ALA A 181 -5.66 23.53 2.73
C ALA A 181 -6.02 23.40 1.25
N PHE A 182 -6.21 24.51 0.54
CA PHE A 182 -6.47 24.53 -0.90
C PHE A 182 -5.28 23.97 -1.69
N ILE A 183 -4.06 24.39 -1.38
CA ILE A 183 -2.85 23.89 -2.04
C ILE A 183 -2.65 22.39 -1.76
N ILE A 184 -2.73 21.98 -0.50
CA ILE A 184 -2.56 20.57 -0.12
C ILE A 184 -3.67 19.70 -0.71
N GLY A 185 -4.91 20.18 -0.66
CA GLY A 185 -6.08 19.49 -1.20
C GLY A 185 -6.00 19.32 -2.72
N GLY A 186 -5.59 20.36 -3.45
CA GLY A 186 -5.39 20.29 -4.89
C GLY A 186 -4.30 19.30 -5.29
N LEU A 187 -3.14 19.36 -4.62
CA LEU A 187 -2.04 18.42 -4.86
C LEU A 187 -2.44 16.97 -4.52
N THR A 188 -3.14 16.77 -3.41
CA THR A 188 -3.60 15.44 -2.99
C THR A 188 -4.67 14.90 -3.94
N SER A 189 -5.60 15.73 -4.39
CA SER A 189 -6.59 15.35 -5.42
C SER A 189 -5.90 14.90 -6.71
N LEU A 190 -4.88 15.64 -7.16
CA LEU A 190 -4.12 15.28 -8.36
C LEU A 190 -3.39 13.94 -8.19
N LEU A 191 -2.79 13.71 -7.02
CA LEU A 191 -2.11 12.45 -6.71
C LEU A 191 -3.10 11.26 -6.72
N ILE A 192 -4.22 11.37 -6.00
CA ILE A 192 -5.23 10.30 -5.96
C ILE A 192 -5.79 10.05 -7.37
N PHE A 193 -6.11 11.11 -8.11
CA PHE A 193 -6.62 11.02 -9.49
C PHE A 193 -5.64 10.28 -10.40
N THR A 194 -4.37 10.70 -10.43
CA THR A 194 -3.34 10.08 -11.29
C THR A 194 -3.03 8.64 -10.88
N GLU A 195 -2.99 8.32 -9.59
CA GLU A 195 -2.75 6.97 -9.11
C GLU A 195 -3.86 6.01 -9.54
N ILE A 196 -5.12 6.45 -9.52
CA ILE A 196 -6.28 5.63 -9.88
C ILE A 196 -6.40 5.44 -11.39
N ALA A 197 -6.17 6.50 -12.14
CA ALA A 197 -5.98 6.43 -13.59
C ALA A 197 -4.94 5.36 -13.96
N LEU A 198 -3.75 5.39 -13.35
CA LEU A 198 -2.66 4.47 -13.64
C LEU A 198 -2.96 3.03 -13.17
N ASN A 199 -3.66 2.85 -12.05
CA ASN A 199 -4.10 1.53 -11.58
C ASN A 199 -5.07 0.87 -12.55
N SER A 200 -6.03 1.62 -13.07
CA SER A 200 -7.00 1.13 -14.05
C SER A 200 -6.31 0.65 -15.34
N ILE A 201 -5.28 1.37 -15.77
CA ILE A 201 -4.54 1.04 -16.99
C ILE A 201 -3.63 -0.17 -16.76
N THR A 202 -2.78 -0.13 -15.73
CA THR A 202 -1.74 -1.16 -15.53
C THR A 202 -2.31 -2.51 -15.08
N ALA A 203 -3.33 -2.52 -14.22
CA ALA A 203 -3.83 -3.75 -13.64
C ALA A 203 -4.96 -4.39 -14.45
N LEU A 204 -5.91 -3.59 -14.96
CA LEU A 204 -7.17 -4.11 -15.51
C LEU A 204 -7.17 -4.20 -17.04
N LYS A 205 -6.69 -3.16 -17.74
CA LYS A 205 -6.74 -3.06 -19.21
C LYS A 205 -6.15 -4.26 -19.95
N PRO A 206 -5.00 -4.85 -19.57
CA PRO A 206 -4.44 -6.00 -20.29
C PRO A 206 -4.98 -7.36 -19.85
N LYS A 207 -5.77 -7.44 -18.76
CA LYS A 207 -6.10 -8.72 -18.09
C LYS A 207 -7.60 -8.97 -17.93
N ALA A 208 -8.46 -7.96 -18.07
CA ALA A 208 -9.90 -8.10 -17.88
C ALA A 208 -10.67 -8.12 -19.21
N LYS A 209 -11.72 -8.95 -19.29
CA LYS A 209 -12.65 -8.99 -20.44
C LYS A 209 -13.55 -7.76 -20.51
N LYS A 210 -13.92 -7.18 -19.36
CA LYS A 210 -14.74 -5.98 -19.27
C LYS A 210 -13.85 -4.76 -19.01
N PRO A 211 -14.12 -3.61 -19.65
CA PRO A 211 -13.36 -2.39 -19.41
C PRO A 211 -13.55 -1.90 -17.97
N SER A 212 -12.50 -1.29 -17.42
CA SER A 212 -12.55 -0.66 -16.10
C SER A 212 -13.42 0.62 -16.14
N PRO A 213 -14.37 0.81 -15.20
CA PRO A 213 -15.22 1.99 -15.14
C PRO A 213 -14.48 3.20 -14.52
N PHE A 214 -13.42 3.66 -15.19
CA PHE A 214 -12.50 4.66 -14.64
C PHE A 214 -13.20 5.95 -14.17
N VAL A 215 -14.25 6.44 -14.84
CA VAL A 215 -14.96 7.66 -14.40
C VAL A 215 -15.62 7.46 -13.04
N ILE A 216 -16.30 6.32 -12.84
CA ILE A 216 -16.97 6.00 -11.57
C ILE A 216 -15.92 5.80 -10.48
N ASP A 217 -14.79 5.17 -10.80
CA ASP A 217 -13.69 5.01 -9.85
C ASP A 217 -13.19 6.36 -9.36
N HIS A 218 -12.98 7.35 -10.25
CA HIS A 218 -12.58 8.70 -9.86
C HIS A 218 -13.62 9.41 -8.99
N VAL A 219 -14.92 9.29 -9.33
CA VAL A 219 -16.00 9.86 -8.50
C VAL A 219 -15.97 9.28 -7.09
N LEU A 220 -15.87 7.96 -6.99
CA LEU A 220 -15.90 7.29 -5.70
C LEU A 220 -14.69 7.65 -4.84
N THR A 221 -13.50 7.72 -5.45
CA THR A 221 -12.23 7.77 -4.72
C THR A 221 -11.67 9.18 -4.51
N VAL A 222 -11.97 10.12 -5.41
CA VAL A 222 -11.51 11.51 -5.31
C VAL A 222 -12.60 12.42 -4.72
N VAL A 223 -13.88 12.06 -4.86
CA VAL A 223 -15.00 12.86 -4.35
C VAL A 223 -15.65 12.22 -3.13
N VAL A 224 -16.27 11.04 -3.29
CA VAL A 224 -17.09 10.43 -2.23
C VAL A 224 -16.23 10.03 -1.02
N PHE A 225 -15.14 9.31 -1.24
CA PHE A 225 -14.32 8.76 -0.18
C PHE A 225 -13.58 9.83 0.65
N PRO A 226 -13.00 10.90 0.06
CA PRO A 226 -12.39 11.97 0.86
C PRO A 226 -13.41 12.74 1.70
N LEU A 227 -14.64 12.94 1.21
CA LEU A 227 -15.72 13.55 1.98
C LEU A 227 -16.12 12.68 3.17
N THR A 228 -16.30 11.37 2.98
CA THR A 228 -16.61 10.46 4.09
C THR A 228 -15.45 10.39 5.09
N CYS A 229 -14.21 10.34 4.61
CA CYS A 229 -13.00 10.38 5.44
C CYS A 229 -12.90 11.64 6.31
N CYS A 230 -13.31 12.81 5.80
CA CYS A 230 -13.31 14.06 6.58
C CYS A 230 -14.37 14.09 7.67
N ILE A 231 -15.54 13.52 7.39
CA ILE A 231 -16.65 13.50 8.35
C ILE A 231 -16.38 12.47 9.44
N VAL A 232 -15.95 11.26 9.08
CA VAL A 232 -15.78 10.12 9.99
C VAL A 232 -14.42 10.14 10.71
N GLY A 233 -13.44 10.88 10.18
CA GLY A 233 -12.09 10.92 10.70
C GLY A 233 -11.19 9.79 10.19
N TRP A 234 -11.57 9.09 9.12
CA TRP A 234 -10.75 8.03 8.48
C TRP A 234 -9.64 8.55 7.56
N PRO A 235 -8.45 7.94 7.57
CA PRO A 235 -7.33 8.43 6.75
C PRO A 235 -7.73 8.49 5.27
N PHE A 236 -7.22 9.49 4.56
CA PHE A 236 -7.37 9.54 3.11
C PHE A 236 -6.64 8.35 2.50
N MET A 237 -7.29 7.68 1.56
CA MET A 237 -6.72 6.52 0.86
C MET A 237 -6.77 6.75 -0.64
N SER A 238 -5.79 6.20 -1.33
CA SER A 238 -5.74 6.10 -2.79
C SER A 238 -5.71 4.62 -3.20
N GLY A 239 -5.84 4.36 -4.50
CA GLY A 239 -5.66 3.01 -5.03
C GLY A 239 -4.20 2.56 -4.90
N VAL A 240 -3.93 1.27 -4.65
CA VAL A 240 -2.56 0.77 -4.47
C VAL A 240 -2.12 -0.13 -5.64
N PRO A 241 -1.24 0.34 -6.55
CA PRO A 241 -0.94 -0.35 -7.81
C PRO A 241 -0.53 -1.81 -7.65
N VAL A 242 0.44 -2.08 -6.79
CA VAL A 242 1.00 -3.44 -6.64
C VAL A 242 0.01 -4.40 -5.99
N ARG A 243 -0.83 -3.92 -5.06
CA ARG A 243 -1.89 -4.74 -4.48
C ARG A 243 -2.97 -5.04 -5.51
N THR A 244 -3.36 -4.04 -6.30
CA THR A 244 -4.33 -4.23 -7.39
C THR A 244 -3.80 -5.22 -8.43
N ILE A 245 -2.54 -5.09 -8.86
CA ILE A 245 -1.92 -6.04 -9.81
C ILE A 245 -1.85 -7.45 -9.21
N ALA A 246 -1.39 -7.59 -7.96
CA ALA A 246 -1.30 -8.90 -7.30
C ALA A 246 -2.68 -9.56 -7.16
N ASN A 247 -3.70 -8.78 -6.78
CA ASN A 247 -5.08 -9.26 -6.70
C ASN A 247 -5.62 -9.67 -8.08
N THR A 248 -5.41 -8.85 -9.11
CA THR A 248 -5.81 -9.20 -10.47
C THR A 248 -5.10 -10.47 -10.94
N MET A 249 -3.79 -10.60 -10.75
CA MET A 249 -3.02 -11.78 -11.13
C MET A 249 -3.46 -13.05 -10.39
N ALA A 250 -3.98 -12.93 -9.16
CA ALA A 250 -4.56 -14.06 -8.44
C ALA A 250 -5.90 -14.54 -9.06
N LEU A 251 -6.62 -13.65 -9.75
CA LEU A 251 -7.91 -13.92 -10.38
C LEU A 251 -7.81 -14.25 -11.88
N VAL A 252 -6.65 -13.99 -12.51
CA VAL A 252 -6.42 -14.29 -13.93
C VAL A 252 -6.48 -15.80 -14.15
N GLN A 253 -7.33 -16.21 -15.10
CA GLN A 253 -7.38 -17.57 -15.59
C GLN A 253 -6.24 -17.78 -16.59
N VAL A 254 -5.35 -18.71 -16.25
CA VAL A 254 -4.20 -19.10 -17.08
C VAL A 254 -4.64 -20.25 -17.99
N ASP A 255 -4.30 -20.19 -19.28
CA ASP A 255 -4.71 -21.21 -20.24
C ASP A 255 -4.14 -22.58 -19.88
N PRO A 256 -4.97 -23.63 -19.79
CA PRO A 256 -4.48 -24.94 -19.40
C PRO A 256 -3.64 -25.59 -20.51
N HIS A 257 -3.89 -25.31 -21.77
CA HIS A 257 -3.17 -25.96 -22.88
C HIS A 257 -2.65 -24.91 -23.84
N PRO A 258 -1.58 -24.17 -23.46
CA PRO A 258 -0.97 -23.25 -24.40
C PRO A 258 -0.43 -24.04 -25.59
N PRO A 259 -0.53 -23.50 -26.82
CA PRO A 259 0.09 -24.11 -27.98
C PRO A 259 1.62 -24.26 -27.76
N PRO A 260 2.26 -25.25 -28.41
CA PRO A 260 3.70 -25.47 -28.28
C PRO A 260 4.48 -24.18 -28.55
N GLY A 261 5.38 -23.80 -27.64
CA GLY A 261 6.19 -22.59 -27.76
C GLY A 261 5.60 -21.32 -27.12
N LYS A 262 4.33 -21.33 -26.68
CA LYS A 262 3.78 -20.24 -25.86
C LYS A 262 3.90 -20.59 -24.37
N PRO A 263 4.48 -19.73 -23.51
CA PRO A 263 4.43 -19.96 -22.07
C PRO A 263 2.96 -20.02 -21.61
N ALA A 264 2.68 -20.77 -20.55
CA ALA A 264 1.36 -20.76 -19.92
C ALA A 264 1.12 -19.37 -19.30
N GLU A 265 0.43 -18.50 -20.04
CA GLU A 265 -0.04 -17.18 -19.60
C GLU A 265 -1.44 -17.26 -18.99
#